data_AF-A0A068NX86-F1
#
_entry.id   AF-A0A068NX86-F1
#
_cell.length_a   1.000
_cell.length_b   1.000
_cell.length_c   1.000
_cell.angle_alpha   90.00
_cell.angle_beta   90.00
_cell.angle_gamma   90.00
#
_symmetry.space_group_name_H-M   'P 1'
#
loop_
_entity.id
_entity.type
_entity.pdbx_description
1 polymer ?
#
loop_
_entity_poly.entity_id
_entity_poly.type
_entity_poly.pdbx_seq_one_letter_code
_entity_poly.pdbx_strand_id
1 'polypeptide(L)'
;MENVADDFSRGGKPPGNLEVLARLLPDLPTPAEAVLDPEEGVRAALRGLVERSLTGPFDFAVVLEDPQTCPNCGGAVSAPKSPYCSEVCRDTAAFVRQFRSSLLNGAIFERERQIGLGQALWKIQGGGYPLRQRLVTPKVLAKVIERDGGKCSVCGAPATEIDHVGSG
;
A
#
# COMPACT_ATOMS: atom_id res chain seq x y z
N MET A 1 26.82 18.88 -31.82
CA MET A 1 26.02 17.69 -31.49
C MET A 1 26.93 16.80 -30.65
N GLU A 2 27.03 17.09 -29.36
CA GLU A 2 27.86 16.33 -28.43
C GLU A 2 27.03 15.22 -27.78
N ASN A 3 27.65 14.05 -27.68
CA ASN A 3 27.07 12.79 -27.20
C ASN A 3 26.64 12.89 -25.73
N VAL A 4 25.35 12.70 -25.48
CA VAL A 4 24.72 12.62 -24.13
C VAL A 4 24.73 11.19 -23.57
N ALA A 5 25.54 10.29 -24.14
CA ALA A 5 25.48 8.85 -23.84
C ALA A 5 26.52 8.34 -22.84
N ASP A 6 27.39 9.20 -22.29
CA ASP A 6 28.61 8.76 -21.58
C ASP A 6 28.68 9.13 -20.08
N ASP A 7 27.53 9.38 -19.44
CA ASP A 7 27.50 9.75 -18.00
C ASP A 7 27.03 8.61 -17.06
N PHE A 8 26.79 7.40 -17.58
CA PHE A 8 26.46 6.23 -16.75
C PHE A 8 27.69 5.44 -16.25
N SER A 9 28.90 5.78 -16.71
CA SER A 9 30.13 5.05 -16.36
C SER A 9 30.93 5.64 -15.19
N ARG A 10 30.46 6.74 -14.59
CA ARG A 10 31.04 7.27 -13.35
C ARG A 10 30.29 6.65 -12.18
N GLY A 11 30.95 5.79 -11.41
CA GLY A 11 30.43 5.12 -10.20
C GLY A 11 29.95 6.09 -9.12
N GLY A 12 28.84 6.79 -9.38
CA GLY A 12 28.12 7.59 -8.41
C GLY A 12 27.46 6.65 -7.42
N LYS A 13 27.95 6.66 -6.18
CA LYS A 13 27.35 5.97 -5.03
C LYS A 13 25.84 6.24 -5.04
N PRO A 14 24.96 5.23 -5.12
CA PRO A 14 23.52 5.50 -5.06
C PRO A 14 23.24 6.21 -3.74
N PRO A 15 22.56 7.37 -3.73
CA PRO A 15 22.27 8.04 -2.48
C PRO A 15 21.34 7.17 -1.63
N GLY A 16 21.79 6.85 -0.41
CA GLY A 16 21.03 6.58 0.83
C GLY A 16 19.99 5.46 0.84
N ASN A 17 19.06 5.40 -0.11
CA ASN A 17 17.80 4.67 0.05
C ASN A 17 17.98 3.15 0.14
N LEU A 18 18.85 2.53 -0.68
CA LEU A 18 19.10 1.09 -0.56
C LEU A 18 19.81 0.73 0.75
N GLU A 19 20.69 1.60 1.24
CA GLU A 19 21.35 1.44 2.53
C GLU A 19 20.36 1.61 3.70
N VAL A 20 19.46 2.60 3.61
CA VAL A 20 18.34 2.79 4.56
C VAL A 20 17.41 1.58 4.55
N LEU A 21 17.07 1.05 3.37
CA LEU A 21 16.24 -0.16 3.24
C LEU A 21 16.94 -1.39 3.83
N ALA A 22 18.24 -1.57 3.59
CA ALA A 22 19.00 -2.66 4.17
C ALA A 22 19.06 -2.57 5.70
N ARG A 23 19.17 -1.35 6.24
CA ARG A 23 19.10 -1.10 7.70
C ARG A 23 17.71 -1.31 8.28
N LEU A 24 16.66 -0.97 7.53
CA LEU A 24 15.27 -1.14 7.94
C LEU A 24 14.84 -2.61 7.98
N LEU A 25 15.35 -3.43 7.05
CA LEU A 25 14.95 -4.83 6.92
C LEU A 25 15.00 -5.65 8.23
N PRO A 26 16.07 -5.61 9.05
CA PRO A 26 16.10 -6.33 10.32
C PRO A 26 15.12 -5.79 11.37
N ASP A 27 14.68 -4.53 11.26
CA ASP A 27 13.72 -3.91 12.20
C ASP A 27 12.26 -4.30 11.92
N LEU A 28 11.98 -4.84 10.72
CA LEU A 28 10.64 -5.25 10.31
C LEU A 28 10.38 -6.72 10.69
N PRO A 29 9.24 -7.01 11.36
CA PRO A 29 8.90 -8.37 11.76
C PRO A 29 8.73 -9.27 10.54
N THR A 30 9.10 -10.53 10.70
CA THR A 30 8.72 -11.57 9.76
C THR A 30 7.23 -11.91 9.92
N PRO A 31 6.58 -12.47 8.88
CA PRO A 31 5.20 -12.93 9.00
C PRO A 31 4.97 -13.95 10.12
N ALA A 32 5.99 -14.76 10.45
CA ALA A 32 5.91 -15.75 11.53
C ALA A 32 5.93 -15.11 12.92
N GLU A 33 6.71 -14.04 13.12
CA GLU A 33 6.76 -13.29 14.38
C GLU A 33 5.48 -12.48 14.63
N ALA A 34 4.81 -12.08 13.55
CA ALA A 34 3.65 -11.22 13.56
C ALA A 34 2.30 -11.92 13.83
N VAL A 35 2.28 -13.25 14.03
CA VAL A 35 1.04 -14.04 14.10
C VAL A 35 0.10 -13.60 15.24
N LEU A 36 0.67 -13.12 16.35
CA LEU A 36 -0.08 -12.82 17.58
C LEU A 36 -0.39 -11.33 17.77
N ASP A 37 0.28 -10.45 17.01
CA ASP A 37 0.12 -9.00 17.13
C ASP A 37 -0.33 -8.41 15.78
N PRO A 38 -1.57 -7.91 15.68
CA PRO A 38 -2.08 -7.27 14.47
C PRO A 38 -1.22 -6.12 13.97
N GLU A 39 -0.60 -5.33 14.85
CA GLU A 39 0.27 -4.22 14.45
C GLU A 39 1.57 -4.72 13.82
N GLU A 40 2.14 -5.79 14.37
CA GLU A 40 3.29 -6.47 13.75
C GLU A 40 2.90 -7.10 12.42
N GLY A 41 1.68 -7.64 12.29
CA GLY A 41 1.16 -8.17 11.02
C GLY A 41 1.13 -7.14 9.91
N VAL A 42 0.73 -5.92 10.28
CA VAL A 42 0.72 -4.76 9.40
C VAL A 42 2.15 -4.34 9.03
N ARG A 43 3.07 -4.27 10.01
CA ARG A 43 4.49 -3.92 9.77
C ARG A 43 5.18 -4.97 8.89
N ALA A 44 4.89 -6.26 9.08
CA ALA A 44 5.44 -7.36 8.31
C ALA A 44 5.13 -7.24 6.80
N ALA A 45 4.04 -6.58 6.43
CA ALA A 45 3.71 -6.30 5.04
C ALA A 45 4.77 -5.45 4.32
N LEU A 46 5.39 -4.51 5.05
CA LEU A 46 6.47 -3.68 4.50
C LEU A 46 7.71 -4.50 4.21
N ARG A 47 7.94 -5.58 4.98
CA ARG A 47 9.13 -6.43 4.82
C ARG A 47 9.24 -6.97 3.40
N GLY A 48 8.16 -7.53 2.85
CA GLY A 48 8.15 -8.06 1.49
C GLY A 48 8.42 -6.98 0.42
N LEU A 49 7.96 -5.74 0.63
CA LEU A 49 8.28 -4.61 -0.23
C LEU A 49 9.76 -4.24 -0.16
N VAL A 50 10.34 -4.21 1.04
CA VAL A 50 11.76 -3.91 1.28
C VAL A 50 12.65 -5.00 0.68
N GLU A 51 12.35 -6.28 0.95
CA GLU A 51 13.09 -7.43 0.39
C GLU A 51 13.08 -7.40 -1.15
N ARG A 52 11.92 -7.16 -1.76
CA ARG A 52 11.80 -7.02 -3.22
C ARG A 52 12.60 -5.83 -3.74
N SER A 53 12.65 -4.73 -2.99
CA SER A 53 13.46 -3.55 -3.36
C SER A 53 14.96 -3.78 -3.17
N LEU A 54 15.39 -4.76 -2.38
CA LEU A 54 16.81 -5.08 -2.20
C LEU A 54 17.32 -6.13 -3.19
N THR A 55 16.42 -6.97 -3.72
CA THR A 55 16.76 -8.16 -4.51
C THR A 55 16.24 -8.15 -5.94
N GLY A 56 15.27 -7.30 -6.24
CA GLY A 56 14.59 -7.30 -7.54
C GLY A 56 15.40 -6.63 -8.64
N PRO A 57 15.31 -7.12 -9.89
CA PRO A 57 15.80 -6.36 -11.03
C PRO A 57 14.98 -5.07 -11.14
N PHE A 58 15.69 -3.94 -11.18
CA PHE A 58 15.07 -2.65 -11.42
C PHE A 58 15.16 -2.33 -12.91
N ASP A 59 14.02 -2.35 -13.58
CA ASP A 59 13.90 -1.76 -14.91
C ASP A 59 13.52 -0.28 -14.74
N PHE A 60 14.51 0.59 -14.88
CA PHE A 60 14.32 2.05 -14.88
C PHE A 60 14.03 2.52 -16.29
N ALA A 61 12.95 2.01 -16.89
CA ALA A 61 12.47 2.55 -18.16
C ALA A 61 12.13 4.03 -17.96
N VAL A 62 12.66 4.88 -18.85
CA VAL A 62 12.29 6.30 -18.90
C VAL A 62 10.82 6.37 -19.33
N VAL A 63 9.96 6.82 -18.42
CA VAL A 63 8.55 7.07 -18.73
C VAL A 63 8.47 8.45 -19.38
N LEU A 64 8.07 8.49 -20.65
CA LEU A 64 7.76 9.75 -21.33
C LEU A 64 6.50 10.36 -20.73
N GLU A 65 6.55 11.65 -20.40
CA GLU A 65 5.44 12.37 -19.81
C GLU A 65 4.33 12.59 -20.86
N ASP A 66 3.19 11.91 -20.70
CA ASP A 66 1.97 12.16 -21.47
C ASP A 66 0.82 12.52 -20.51
N PRO A 67 0.28 13.76 -20.57
CA PRO A 67 -0.80 14.20 -19.69
C PRO A 67 -2.11 13.42 -19.89
N GLN A 68 -2.25 12.64 -20.97
CA GLN A 68 -3.40 11.76 -21.21
C GLN A 68 -3.22 10.36 -20.58
N THR A 69 -2.07 10.09 -19.96
CA THR A 69 -1.76 8.80 -19.34
C THR A 69 -1.59 8.91 -17.83
N CYS A 70 -1.99 7.84 -17.14
CA CYS A 70 -1.88 7.74 -15.69
C CYS A 70 -0.40 7.57 -15.31
N PRO A 71 0.16 8.43 -14.45
CA PRO A 71 1.58 8.35 -14.08
C PRO A 71 1.91 7.14 -13.21
N ASN A 72 0.89 6.40 -12.74
CA ASN A 72 1.08 5.18 -11.93
C ASN A 72 1.06 3.89 -12.76
N CYS A 73 0.24 3.81 -13.81
CA CYS A 73 0.06 2.57 -14.59
C CYS A 73 0.15 2.73 -16.11
N GLY A 74 0.29 3.94 -16.62
CA GLY A 74 0.30 4.25 -18.06
C GLY A 74 -1.07 4.19 -18.74
N GLY A 75 -2.14 3.77 -18.04
CA GLY A 75 -3.49 3.69 -18.60
C GLY A 75 -4.09 5.06 -18.92
N ALA A 76 -5.02 5.11 -19.88
CA ALA A 76 -5.70 6.35 -20.27
C ALA A 76 -6.45 7.01 -19.10
N VAL A 77 -6.38 8.34 -19.02
CA VAL A 77 -7.08 9.14 -18.00
C VAL A 77 -8.34 9.73 -18.61
N SER A 78 -9.51 9.34 -18.10
CA SER A 78 -10.81 9.84 -18.57
C SER A 78 -11.30 11.09 -17.82
N ALA A 79 -10.76 11.36 -16.64
CA ALA A 79 -11.23 12.42 -15.75
C ALA A 79 -10.32 13.65 -15.79
N PRO A 80 -10.80 14.84 -16.20
CA PRO A 80 -9.95 16.03 -16.33
C PRO A 80 -9.44 16.59 -15.00
N LYS A 81 -10.01 16.16 -13.86
CA LYS A 81 -9.69 16.69 -12.52
C LYS A 81 -8.64 15.87 -11.76
N SER A 82 -8.18 14.74 -12.30
CA SER A 82 -7.22 13.85 -11.63
C SER A 82 -6.25 13.31 -12.67
N PRO A 83 -4.93 13.32 -12.41
CA PRO A 83 -3.96 12.71 -13.31
C PRO A 83 -4.00 11.17 -13.25
N TYR A 84 -4.78 10.56 -12.35
CA TYR A 84 -4.86 9.11 -12.18
C TYR A 84 -6.13 8.53 -12.80
N CYS A 85 -6.02 7.35 -13.44
CA CYS A 85 -7.15 6.66 -14.06
C CYS A 85 -8.12 6.00 -13.06
N SER A 86 -7.72 5.83 -11.80
CA SER A 86 -8.55 5.23 -10.75
C SER A 86 -8.11 5.68 -9.36
N GLU A 87 -8.98 5.46 -8.37
CA GLU A 87 -8.64 5.71 -6.96
C GLU A 87 -7.49 4.83 -6.50
N VAL A 88 -7.44 3.58 -6.96
CA VAL A 88 -6.32 2.66 -6.66
C VAL A 88 -5.00 3.24 -7.15
N CYS A 89 -4.95 3.77 -8.38
CA CYS A 89 -3.72 4.39 -8.89
C CYS A 89 -3.33 5.65 -8.11
N ARG A 90 -4.30 6.46 -7.69
CA ARG A 90 -4.08 7.65 -6.85
C ARG A 90 -3.51 7.27 -5.49
N ASP A 91 -4.11 6.28 -4.83
CA ASP A 91 -3.73 5.82 -3.49
C ASP A 91 -2.34 5.14 -3.53
N THR A 92 -2.05 4.33 -4.55
CA THR A 92 -0.72 3.74 -4.77
C THR A 92 0.35 4.83 -4.95
N ALA A 93 0.09 5.83 -5.79
CA ALA A 93 1.04 6.93 -5.99
C ALA A 93 1.25 7.75 -4.71
N ALA A 94 0.19 7.97 -3.92
CA ALA A 94 0.30 8.62 -2.62
C ALA A 94 1.15 7.81 -1.64
N PHE A 95 0.92 6.49 -1.56
CA PHE A 95 1.73 5.57 -0.75
C PHE A 95 3.21 5.63 -1.15
N VAL A 96 3.53 5.52 -2.44
CA VAL A 96 4.92 5.58 -2.93
C VAL A 96 5.59 6.91 -2.52
N ARG A 97 4.90 8.04 -2.65
CA ARG A 97 5.43 9.35 -2.21
C ARG A 97 5.68 9.40 -0.71
N GLN A 98 4.72 8.92 0.10
CA GLN A 98 4.87 8.89 1.56
C GLN A 98 6.00 7.95 1.99
N PHE A 99 6.10 6.77 1.40
CA PHE A 99 7.16 5.80 1.69
C PHE A 99 8.54 6.40 1.37
N ARG A 100 8.72 6.96 0.16
CA ARG A 100 9.98 7.61 -0.25
C ARG A 100 10.34 8.81 0.64
N SER A 101 9.37 9.63 1.01
CA SER A 101 9.58 10.74 1.96
C SER A 101 10.04 10.23 3.33
N SER A 102 9.47 9.12 3.82
CA SER A 102 9.84 8.49 5.09
C SER A 102 11.26 7.90 5.07
N LEU A 103 11.69 7.35 3.93
CA LEU A 103 13.06 6.90 3.73
C LEU A 103 14.04 8.09 3.80
N LEU A 104 13.69 9.19 3.13
CA LEU A 104 14.54 10.37 3.02
C LEU A 104 14.71 11.12 4.34
N ASN A 105 13.66 11.23 5.14
CA ASN A 105 13.70 11.96 6.42
C ASN A 105 13.97 11.06 7.64
N GLY A 106 14.11 9.75 7.46
CA GLY A 106 14.36 8.79 8.54
C GLY A 106 13.13 8.39 9.36
N ALA A 107 11.95 8.99 9.12
CA ALA A 107 10.72 8.64 9.83
C ALA A 107 10.31 7.17 9.59
N ILE A 108 10.85 6.51 8.56
CA ILE A 108 10.61 5.09 8.32
C ILE A 108 11.05 4.18 9.50
N PHE A 109 11.95 4.63 10.37
CA PHE A 109 12.36 3.88 11.56
C PHE A 109 11.41 4.06 12.75
N GLU A 110 10.45 4.99 12.67
CA GLU A 110 9.44 5.18 13.70
C GLU A 110 8.37 4.09 13.59
N ARG A 111 8.08 3.39 14.70
CA ARG A 111 7.10 2.29 14.74
C ARG A 111 5.73 2.70 14.21
N GLU A 112 5.20 3.83 14.70
CA GLU A 112 3.89 4.35 14.27
C GLU A 112 3.84 4.66 12.77
N ARG A 113 4.95 5.17 12.23
CA ARG A 113 5.06 5.44 10.80
C ARG A 113 5.00 4.14 9.99
N GLN A 114 5.67 3.09 10.47
CA GLN A 114 5.63 1.77 9.84
C GLN A 114 4.23 1.15 9.89
N ILE A 115 3.51 1.29 11.01
CA ILE A 115 2.12 0.83 11.13
C ILE A 115 1.24 1.54 10.12
N GLY A 116 1.28 2.87 10.06
CA GLY A 116 0.48 3.66 9.12
C GLY A 116 0.77 3.32 7.65
N LEU A 117 2.05 3.17 7.29
CA LEU A 117 2.46 2.75 5.94
C LEU A 117 2.03 1.31 5.64
N GLY A 118 2.16 0.39 6.58
CA GLY A 118 1.70 -0.99 6.44
C GLY A 118 0.19 -1.08 6.24
N GLN A 119 -0.61 -0.29 6.97
CA GLN A 119 -2.06 -0.24 6.82
C GLN A 119 -2.45 0.28 5.44
N ALA A 120 -1.78 1.34 4.98
CA ALA A 120 -1.98 1.88 3.63
C ALA A 120 -1.64 0.84 2.56
N LEU A 121 -0.51 0.13 2.70
CA LEU A 121 -0.11 -0.93 1.78
C LEU A 121 -1.11 -2.09 1.76
N TRP A 122 -1.56 -2.54 2.93
CA TRP A 122 -2.60 -3.57 3.06
C TRP A 122 -3.91 -3.15 2.42
N LYS A 123 -4.32 -1.89 2.59
CA LYS A 123 -5.51 -1.36 1.92
C LYS A 123 -5.35 -1.40 0.40
N ILE A 124 -4.20 -1.00 -0.13
CA ILE A 124 -3.94 -1.01 -1.57
C ILE A 124 -3.92 -2.44 -2.14
N GLN A 125 -3.18 -3.35 -1.51
CA GLN A 125 -3.00 -4.72 -1.99
C GLN A 125 -4.24 -5.61 -1.78
N GLY A 126 -4.89 -5.49 -0.63
CA GLY A 126 -6.08 -6.24 -0.29
C GLY A 126 -7.37 -5.65 -0.86
N GLY A 127 -7.29 -4.62 -1.70
CA GLY A 127 -8.42 -3.84 -2.23
C GLY A 127 -9.25 -3.13 -1.16
N GLY A 128 -8.71 -3.03 0.06
CA GLY A 128 -9.31 -2.39 1.21
C GLY A 128 -10.54 -3.11 1.75
N TYR A 129 -11.21 -2.44 2.68
CA TYR A 129 -12.52 -2.84 3.20
C TYR A 129 -13.56 -3.10 2.09
N PRO A 130 -13.63 -2.30 0.99
CA PRO A 130 -14.59 -2.54 -0.09
C PRO A 130 -14.39 -3.87 -0.84
N LEU A 131 -13.15 -4.33 -1.04
CA LEU A 131 -12.93 -5.63 -1.68
C LEU A 131 -13.34 -6.77 -0.73
N ARG A 132 -13.01 -6.68 0.56
CA ARG A 132 -13.41 -7.70 1.55
C ARG A 132 -14.92 -7.80 1.71
N GLN A 133 -15.65 -6.68 1.68
CA GLN A 133 -17.12 -6.69 1.63
C GLN A 133 -17.64 -7.37 0.36
N ARG A 134 -17.01 -7.16 -0.79
CA ARG A 134 -17.37 -7.84 -2.06
C ARG A 134 -17.09 -9.35 -2.05
N LEU A 135 -16.21 -9.84 -1.18
CA LEU A 135 -15.97 -11.28 -1.00
C LEU A 135 -17.08 -11.94 -0.17
N VAL A 136 -17.86 -11.18 0.59
CA VAL A 136 -19.03 -11.69 1.29
C VAL A 136 -20.21 -11.70 0.32
N THR A 137 -20.52 -12.88 -0.22
CA THR A 137 -21.67 -13.02 -1.11
C THR A 137 -22.98 -12.62 -0.40
N PRO A 138 -23.99 -12.11 -1.13
CA PRO A 138 -25.30 -11.77 -0.53
C PRO A 138 -25.94 -12.94 0.24
N LYS A 139 -25.69 -14.17 -0.20
CA LYS A 139 -26.16 -15.39 0.47
C LYS A 139 -25.50 -15.58 1.84
N VAL A 140 -24.21 -15.32 1.97
CA VAL A 140 -23.51 -15.38 3.26
C VAL A 140 -23.98 -14.23 4.16
N LEU A 141 -24.18 -13.04 3.58
CA LEU A 141 -24.71 -11.89 4.31
C LEU A 141 -26.08 -12.17 4.93
N ALA A 142 -27.02 -12.67 4.13
CA ALA A 142 -28.36 -13.03 4.59
C ALA A 142 -28.33 -14.09 5.71
N LYS A 143 -27.47 -15.11 5.59
CA LYS A 143 -27.32 -16.14 6.62
C LYS A 143 -26.83 -15.59 7.96
N VAL A 144 -25.90 -14.64 7.93
CA VAL A 144 -25.37 -14.03 9.16
C VAL A 144 -26.44 -13.14 9.81
N ILE A 145 -27.13 -12.32 9.02
CA ILE A 145 -28.23 -11.47 9.51
C ILE A 145 -29.37 -12.32 10.10
N GLU A 146 -29.75 -13.42 9.43
CA GLU A 146 -30.78 -14.34 9.92
C GLU A 146 -30.37 -15.03 11.24
N ARG A 147 -29.12 -15.52 11.32
CA ARG A 147 -28.56 -16.11 12.55
C ARG A 147 -28.63 -15.16 13.73
N ASP A 148 -28.35 -13.88 13.50
CA ASP A 148 -28.33 -12.85 14.55
C ASP A 148 -29.70 -12.18 14.74
N GLY A 149 -30.77 -12.77 14.19
CA GLY A 149 -32.15 -12.31 14.38
C GLY A 149 -32.44 -10.93 13.76
N GLY A 150 -31.66 -10.54 12.76
CA GLY A 150 -31.73 -9.23 12.11
C GLY A 150 -31.26 -8.09 13.00
N LYS A 151 -30.46 -8.35 14.04
CA LYS A 151 -30.03 -7.34 15.01
C LYS A 151 -28.51 -7.33 15.19
N CYS A 152 -27.96 -6.15 15.46
CA CYS A 152 -26.57 -6.00 15.84
C CYS A 152 -26.32 -6.68 17.20
N SER A 153 -25.29 -7.53 17.29
CA SER A 153 -24.90 -8.23 18.51
C SER A 153 -24.38 -7.31 19.62
N VAL A 154 -23.97 -6.08 19.27
CA VAL A 154 -23.41 -5.10 20.21
C VAL A 154 -24.50 -4.17 20.77
N CYS A 155 -25.30 -3.56 19.88
CA CYS A 155 -26.26 -2.52 20.27
C CYS A 155 -27.74 -2.95 20.18
N GLY A 156 -28.04 -4.10 19.58
CA GLY A 156 -29.41 -4.62 19.44
C GLY A 156 -30.28 -3.91 18.39
N ALA A 157 -29.76 -2.89 17.69
CA ALA A 157 -30.47 -2.21 16.61
C ALA A 157 -30.63 -3.12 15.38
N PRO A 158 -31.62 -2.87 14.49
CA PRO A 158 -31.77 -3.61 13.24
C PRO A 158 -30.48 -3.56 12.41
N ALA A 159 -30.00 -4.72 11.97
CA ALA A 159 -28.78 -4.85 11.17
C ALA A 159 -29.11 -5.06 9.69
N THR A 160 -28.57 -4.20 8.83
CA THR A 160 -28.60 -4.36 7.37
C THR A 160 -27.25 -4.80 6.81
N GLU A 161 -26.21 -4.80 7.66
CA GLU A 161 -24.82 -5.07 7.31
C GLU A 161 -24.16 -5.94 8.40
N ILE A 162 -23.08 -6.67 8.08
CA ILE A 162 -22.39 -7.55 9.03
C ILE A 162 -21.54 -6.76 10.04
N ASP A 163 -21.09 -5.56 9.69
CA ASP A 163 -20.15 -4.78 10.50
C ASP A 163 -20.75 -3.42 10.84
N HIS A 164 -21.03 -3.21 12.13
CA HIS A 164 -21.52 -1.95 12.69
C HIS A 164 -20.55 -1.41 13.75
N VAL A 165 -19.25 -1.69 13.65
CA VAL A 165 -18.27 -0.95 14.46
C VAL A 165 -18.12 0.42 13.83
N GLY A 166 -18.63 1.44 14.53
CA GLY A 166 -18.60 2.83 14.10
C GLY A 166 -17.22 3.20 13.55
N SER A 167 -17.23 3.87 12.40
CA SER A 167 -16.11 4.71 12.01
C SER A 167 -15.98 5.77 13.11
N GLY A 168 -15.03 5.55 14.02
CA GLY A 168 -14.51 6.63 14.86
C GLY A 168 -13.94 7.75 14.00
#